data_AF-A0A7M4DGN9-F1
#
_entry.id   AF-A0A7M4DGN9-F1
#
_cell.length_a   1.000
_cell.length_b   1.000
_cell.length_c   1.000
_cell.angle_alpha   90.00
_cell.angle_beta   90.00
_cell.angle_gamma   90.00
#
_symmetry.space_group_name_H-M   'P 1'
#
loop_
_entity.id
_entity.type
_entity.pdbx_description
1 polymer ?
#
loop_
_entity_poly.entity_id
_entity_poly.type
_entity_poly.pdbx_seq_one_letter_code
_entity_poly.pdbx_strand_id
1 'polypeptide(L)'
;MNEHAITSEILDASTIVQVVIDDADLGPWREGAPGRQVRRVILAVRLADVLRGSVTQAPGSVVTLEVHQERLASGRPVGSVGLWSRVPVDVGARLLAFSRVGGDLADVLAEEHLLRLEASGPVLADLRLALSLQREHPTADALLEQAERHRRDAGALFARYVWTLAREALRTSIDRFDRLMRVAEHPETDVRAQRAYLVNAYLDMTQAADFDTAHRARLARAMLRAALDPHLGALRSHLLQVFVPNLVRAPVPEPLSPADVFGAVPEDPARGDDAGTAGAGPGTTTADVTAVDVTAVDGAGLRVAVLAALDDADPATTSPALRDWLTGGED
;
A
#
# COMPACT_ATOMS: atom_id res chain seq x y z
N MET A 1 -22.19 7.99 7.26
CA MET A 1 -21.25 6.94 7.69
C MET A 1 -20.27 6.79 6.53
N ASN A 2 -19.06 7.35 6.64
CA ASN A 2 -18.09 7.34 5.53
C ASN A 2 -17.59 5.92 5.33
N GLU A 3 -18.16 5.21 4.35
CA GLU A 3 -17.82 3.83 3.95
C GLU A 3 -16.40 3.68 3.36
N HIS A 4 -15.58 4.73 3.41
CA HIS A 4 -14.29 4.80 2.73
C HIS A 4 -13.14 5.27 3.62
N ALA A 5 -13.35 5.40 4.94
CA ALA A 5 -12.25 5.70 5.84
C ALA A 5 -11.22 4.55 5.79
N ILE A 6 -9.96 4.88 5.50
CA ILE A 6 -8.87 3.93 5.52
C ILE A 6 -8.57 3.57 6.97
N THR A 7 -9.10 2.44 7.40
CA THR A 7 -8.92 1.95 8.77
C THR A 7 -7.82 0.91 8.85
N SER A 8 -7.27 0.77 10.05
CA SER A 8 -6.30 -0.27 10.38
C SER A 8 -7.06 -1.45 10.95
N GLU A 9 -6.84 -2.63 10.38
CA GLU A 9 -7.50 -3.86 10.85
C GLU A 9 -7.10 -4.20 12.28
N ILE A 10 -5.92 -3.76 12.72
CA ILE A 10 -5.48 -3.88 14.11
C ILE A 10 -6.36 -3.03 15.02
N LEU A 11 -6.66 -1.79 14.64
CA LEU A 11 -7.43 -0.88 15.48
C LEU A 11 -8.90 -1.30 15.55
N ASP A 12 -9.46 -1.69 14.40
CA ASP A 12 -10.86 -2.10 14.25
C ASP A 12 -11.17 -3.46 14.91
N ALA A 13 -10.18 -4.35 15.01
CA ALA A 13 -10.38 -5.65 15.63
C ALA A 13 -10.55 -5.54 17.15
N SER A 14 -11.66 -6.08 17.65
CA SER A 14 -11.86 -6.31 19.08
C SER A 14 -10.97 -7.44 19.57
N THR A 15 -10.82 -8.49 18.74
CA THR A 15 -10.05 -9.69 19.08
C THR A 15 -9.15 -10.08 17.91
N ILE A 16 -7.89 -10.42 18.22
CA ILE A 16 -6.93 -10.93 17.25
C ILE A 16 -6.33 -12.22 17.79
N VAL A 17 -6.50 -13.31 17.06
CA VAL A 17 -6.02 -14.64 17.45
C VAL A 17 -5.10 -15.23 16.40
N GLN A 18 -4.15 -16.03 16.85
CA GLN A 18 -3.42 -16.94 16.00
C GLN A 18 -4.02 -18.34 16.15
N VAL A 19 -4.28 -18.99 15.02
CA VAL A 19 -4.84 -20.34 15.00
C VAL A 19 -4.03 -21.25 14.09
N VAL A 20 -4.15 -22.57 14.31
CA VAL A 20 -3.55 -23.61 13.46
C VAL A 20 -4.66 -24.52 12.95
N ILE A 21 -4.61 -24.86 11.67
CA ILE A 21 -5.48 -25.90 11.11
C ILE A 21 -4.90 -27.26 11.53
N ASP A 22 -5.61 -27.98 12.40
CA ASP A 22 -5.20 -29.32 12.85
C ASP A 22 -5.77 -30.41 11.94
N ASP A 23 -6.95 -30.20 11.34
CA ASP A 23 -7.55 -31.10 10.37
C ASP A 23 -8.45 -30.32 9.38
N ALA A 24 -8.61 -30.87 8.17
CA ALA A 24 -9.43 -30.27 7.12
C ALA A 24 -10.08 -31.33 6.22
N ASP A 25 -11.41 -31.40 6.27
CA ASP A 25 -12.22 -32.19 5.33
C ASP A 25 -12.75 -31.27 4.21
N LEU A 26 -12.17 -31.45 3.03
CA LEU A 26 -12.45 -30.63 1.85
C LEU A 26 -13.51 -31.32 0.98
N GLY A 27 -14.74 -30.79 1.00
CA GLY A 27 -15.80 -31.26 0.13
C GLY A 27 -15.49 -31.04 -1.37
N PRO A 28 -16.22 -31.73 -2.28
CA PRO A 28 -16.03 -31.55 -3.71
C PRO A 28 -16.45 -30.15 -4.15
N TRP A 29 -15.75 -29.62 -5.15
CA TRP A 29 -16.17 -28.41 -5.84
C TRP A 29 -17.47 -28.66 -6.60
N ARG A 30 -18.44 -27.76 -6.41
CA ARG A 30 -19.73 -27.76 -7.08
C ARG A 30 -19.91 -26.46 -7.85
N GLU A 31 -20.74 -26.47 -8.88
CA GLU A 31 -21.12 -25.24 -9.57
C GLU A 31 -21.85 -24.31 -8.59
N GLY A 32 -21.43 -23.04 -8.58
CA GLY A 32 -22.07 -21.97 -7.83
C GLY A 32 -22.75 -20.98 -8.76
N ALA A 33 -22.60 -19.68 -8.48
CA ALA A 33 -23.00 -18.63 -9.41
C ALA A 33 -22.25 -18.74 -10.77
N PRO A 34 -22.77 -18.12 -11.85
CA PRO A 34 -22.15 -18.21 -13.18
C PRO A 34 -20.64 -17.92 -13.16
N GLY A 35 -19.86 -18.87 -13.70
CA GLY A 35 -18.40 -18.77 -13.75
C GLY A 35 -17.67 -19.04 -12.43
N ARG A 36 -18.37 -19.53 -11.40
CA ARG A 36 -17.82 -19.79 -10.05
C ARG A 36 -18.07 -21.23 -9.62
N GLN A 37 -17.18 -21.73 -8.78
CA GLN A 37 -17.29 -23.01 -8.09
C GLN A 37 -17.19 -22.78 -6.59
N VAL A 38 -18.03 -23.47 -5.83
CA VAL A 38 -18.05 -23.42 -4.36
C VAL A 38 -17.80 -24.80 -3.78
N ARG A 39 -17.16 -24.87 -2.62
CA ARG A 39 -17.09 -26.09 -1.81
C ARG A 39 -17.30 -25.78 -0.34
N ARG A 40 -17.91 -26.74 0.36
CA ARG A 40 -17.96 -26.78 1.81
C ARG A 40 -16.65 -27.38 2.33
N VAL A 41 -16.12 -26.82 3.42
CA VAL A 41 -14.94 -27.31 4.11
C VAL A 41 -15.23 -27.39 5.59
N ILE A 42 -14.93 -28.53 6.21
CA ILE A 42 -15.00 -28.71 7.66
C ILE A 42 -13.58 -28.63 8.20
N LEU A 43 -13.32 -27.71 9.11
CA LEU A 43 -11.99 -27.47 9.69
C LEU A 43 -11.98 -27.79 11.17
N ALA A 44 -10.97 -28.51 11.64
CA ALA A 44 -10.61 -28.52 13.06
C ALA A 44 -9.51 -27.47 13.27
N VAL A 45 -9.84 -26.43 14.04
CA VAL A 45 -8.98 -25.27 14.24
C VAL A 45 -8.58 -25.17 15.70
N ARG A 46 -7.27 -25.14 15.95
CA ARG A 46 -6.71 -24.98 17.30
C ARG A 46 -6.31 -23.56 17.56
N LEU A 47 -6.71 -23.04 18.72
CA LEU A 47 -6.22 -21.75 19.21
C LEU A 47 -4.73 -21.87 19.56
N ALA A 48 -3.88 -21.13 18.86
CA ALA A 48 -2.45 -21.08 19.16
C ALA A 48 -2.14 -20.02 20.20
N ASP A 49 -2.70 -18.82 20.02
CA ASP A 49 -2.43 -17.66 20.87
C ASP A 49 -3.56 -16.62 20.75
N VAL A 50 -3.75 -15.85 21.83
CA VAL A 50 -4.65 -14.69 21.85
C VAL A 50 -3.78 -13.44 21.92
N LEU A 51 -3.65 -12.75 20.79
CA LEU A 51 -2.73 -11.61 20.66
C LEU A 51 -3.35 -10.31 21.15
N ARG A 52 -4.68 -10.17 21.01
CA ARG A 52 -5.48 -9.05 21.52
C ARG A 52 -6.92 -9.52 21.79
N GLY A 53 -7.57 -8.89 22.77
CA GLY A 53 -8.96 -9.16 23.11
C GLY A 53 -9.11 -10.38 24.02
N SER A 54 -10.28 -10.99 24.00
CA SER A 54 -10.60 -12.16 24.81
C SER A 54 -11.32 -13.24 24.02
N VAL A 55 -10.99 -14.48 24.35
CA VAL A 55 -11.62 -15.69 23.83
C VAL A 55 -11.93 -16.59 25.03
N THR A 56 -13.06 -17.29 25.00
CA THR A 56 -13.48 -18.18 26.11
C THR A 56 -12.59 -19.42 26.20
N GLN A 57 -12.13 -19.92 25.05
CA GLN A 57 -11.23 -21.06 24.93
C GLN A 57 -9.79 -20.68 25.35
N ALA A 58 -9.11 -21.61 26.00
CA ALA A 58 -7.69 -21.48 26.31
C ALA A 58 -6.83 -21.81 25.07
N PRO A 59 -5.61 -21.26 24.95
CA PRO A 59 -4.64 -21.72 23.98
C PRO A 59 -4.46 -23.25 24.05
N GLY A 60 -4.49 -23.91 22.90
CA GLY A 60 -4.49 -25.36 22.75
C GLY A 60 -5.87 -25.99 22.55
N SER A 61 -6.96 -25.28 22.86
CA SER A 61 -8.33 -25.76 22.57
C SER A 61 -8.59 -25.84 21.07
N VAL A 62 -9.37 -26.85 20.67
CA VAL A 62 -9.77 -27.09 19.27
C VAL A 62 -11.27 -26.83 19.13
N VAL A 63 -11.66 -26.16 18.05
CA VAL A 63 -13.04 -25.98 17.63
C VAL A 63 -13.23 -26.49 16.21
N THR A 64 -14.42 -26.97 15.90
CA THR A 64 -14.79 -27.40 14.54
C THR A 64 -15.60 -26.31 13.87
N LEU A 65 -15.24 -25.97 12.64
CA LEU A 65 -15.88 -24.94 11.84
C LEU A 65 -16.34 -25.51 10.50
N GLU A 66 -17.48 -25.02 10.02
CA GLU A 66 -17.90 -25.21 8.63
C GLU A 66 -17.72 -23.90 7.89
N VAL A 67 -16.89 -23.91 6.86
CA VAL A 67 -16.60 -22.72 6.04
C VAL A 67 -16.83 -23.02 4.57
N HIS A 68 -16.99 -21.97 3.78
CA HIS A 68 -17.16 -22.07 2.34
C HIS A 68 -15.94 -21.51 1.62
N GLN A 69 -15.51 -22.21 0.58
CA GLN A 69 -14.50 -21.70 -0.34
C GLN A 69 -15.11 -21.52 -1.73
N GLU A 70 -14.70 -20.45 -2.42
CA GLU A 70 -15.11 -20.15 -3.79
C GLU A 70 -13.88 -19.90 -4.68
N ARG A 71 -13.99 -20.32 -5.94
CA ARG A 71 -13.03 -20.02 -7.00
C ARG A 71 -13.74 -19.78 -8.32
N LEU A 72 -13.06 -19.15 -9.27
CA LEU A 72 -13.51 -19.11 -10.66
C LEU A 72 -13.52 -20.53 -11.24
N ALA A 73 -14.39 -20.76 -12.23
CA ALA A 73 -14.42 -22.01 -12.99
C ALA A 73 -13.07 -22.32 -13.66
N SER A 74 -12.25 -21.30 -13.93
CA SER A 74 -10.86 -21.44 -14.40
C SER A 74 -9.91 -22.01 -13.33
N GLY A 75 -10.39 -22.28 -12.12
CA GLY A 75 -9.61 -22.77 -10.98
C GLY A 75 -8.89 -21.66 -10.20
N ARG A 76 -8.89 -20.41 -10.69
CA ARG A 76 -8.26 -19.28 -10.00
C ARG A 76 -9.13 -18.80 -8.84
N PRO A 77 -8.56 -18.44 -7.68
CA PRO A 77 -9.33 -17.84 -6.60
C PRO A 77 -9.98 -16.53 -7.07
N VAL A 78 -11.19 -16.26 -6.61
CA VAL A 78 -11.87 -14.99 -6.90
C VAL A 78 -11.40 -13.97 -5.86
N GLY A 79 -10.76 -12.88 -6.31
CA GLY A 79 -10.18 -11.86 -5.41
C GLY A 79 -11.18 -11.14 -4.50
N SER A 80 -12.48 -11.25 -4.76
CA SER A 80 -13.56 -10.64 -3.96
C SER A 80 -14.35 -11.63 -3.11
N VAL A 81 -14.06 -12.92 -3.15
CA VAL A 81 -14.87 -13.92 -2.45
C VAL A 81 -14.18 -14.41 -1.18
N GLY A 82 -15.00 -14.97 -0.28
CA GLY A 82 -14.85 -15.11 1.15
C GLY A 82 -13.46 -15.34 1.72
N LEU A 83 -13.24 -14.86 2.95
CA LEU A 83 -11.92 -14.78 3.59
C LEU A 83 -11.20 -16.14 3.63
N TRP A 84 -11.95 -17.22 3.87
CA TRP A 84 -11.44 -18.60 3.87
C TRP A 84 -10.98 -19.11 2.51
N SER A 85 -11.36 -18.47 1.41
CA SER A 85 -10.93 -18.84 0.05
C SER A 85 -9.52 -18.35 -0.29
N ARG A 86 -8.97 -17.41 0.50
CA ARG A 86 -7.69 -16.72 0.21
C ARG A 86 -6.53 -17.21 1.05
N VAL A 87 -6.80 -18.09 2.01
CA VAL A 87 -5.82 -18.59 2.96
C VAL A 87 -5.58 -20.09 2.78
N PRO A 88 -4.37 -20.57 3.09
CA PRO A 88 -4.13 -22.01 3.13
C PRO A 88 -4.99 -22.66 4.21
N VAL A 89 -5.61 -23.78 3.85
CA VAL A 89 -6.41 -24.62 4.75
C VAL A 89 -5.79 -26.01 4.92
N ASP A 90 -4.52 -26.16 4.52
CA ASP A 90 -3.75 -27.38 4.72
C ASP A 90 -3.45 -27.59 6.21
N VAL A 91 -3.37 -28.85 6.63
CA VAL A 91 -2.99 -29.21 8.00
C VAL A 91 -1.63 -28.59 8.36
N GLY A 92 -1.57 -27.97 9.54
CA GLY A 92 -0.41 -27.22 10.02
C GLY A 92 -0.36 -25.76 9.57
N ALA A 93 -1.26 -25.31 8.68
CA ALA A 93 -1.34 -23.92 8.30
C ALA A 93 -1.63 -23.03 9.52
N ARG A 94 -0.82 -21.98 9.67
CA ARG A 94 -0.97 -20.99 10.75
C ARG A 94 -1.62 -19.74 10.21
N LEU A 95 -2.73 -19.34 10.80
CA LEU A 95 -3.51 -18.19 10.37
C LEU A 95 -3.59 -17.15 11.48
N LEU A 96 -3.71 -15.88 11.09
CA LEU A 96 -4.07 -14.76 11.94
C LEU A 96 -5.47 -14.27 11.57
N ALA A 97 -6.35 -14.27 12.55
CA ALA A 97 -7.73 -13.82 12.40
C ALA A 97 -7.93 -12.51 13.16
N PHE A 98 -8.49 -11.52 12.47
CA PHE A 98 -8.87 -10.22 13.00
C PHE A 98 -10.39 -10.19 13.04
N SER A 99 -10.98 -10.08 14.23
CA SER A 99 -12.43 -10.19 14.42
C SER A 99 -13.01 -8.97 15.13
N ARG A 100 -14.25 -8.62 14.75
CA ARG A 100 -15.02 -7.54 15.40
C ARG A 100 -15.55 -7.96 16.77
N VAL A 101 -15.59 -9.25 17.07
CA VAL A 101 -16.15 -9.79 18.32
C VAL A 101 -15.09 -10.51 19.14
N GLY A 102 -15.38 -10.77 20.41
CA GLY A 102 -14.65 -11.70 21.28
C GLY A 102 -15.60 -12.75 21.82
N GLY A 103 -15.12 -13.62 22.72
CA GLY A 103 -15.95 -14.68 23.31
C GLY A 103 -15.65 -16.04 22.70
N ASP A 104 -16.65 -16.75 22.19
CA ASP A 104 -16.43 -18.08 21.64
C ASP A 104 -15.52 -18.06 20.40
N LEU A 105 -14.54 -18.96 20.34
CA LEU A 105 -13.60 -19.02 19.23
C LEU A 105 -14.28 -19.31 17.89
N ALA A 106 -15.37 -20.09 17.87
CA ALA A 106 -16.08 -20.36 16.64
C ALA A 106 -16.74 -19.09 16.10
N ASP A 107 -17.33 -18.27 16.98
CA ASP A 107 -17.89 -16.97 16.63
C ASP A 107 -16.79 -15.99 16.17
N VAL A 108 -15.64 -15.96 16.86
CA VAL A 108 -14.48 -15.13 16.48
C VAL A 108 -14.01 -15.45 15.05
N LEU A 109 -14.09 -16.73 14.64
CA LEU A 109 -13.66 -17.23 13.33
C LEU A 109 -14.79 -17.29 12.28
N ALA A 110 -16.02 -16.94 12.66
CA ALA A 110 -17.14 -16.86 11.75
C ALA A 110 -16.94 -15.72 10.73
N GLU A 111 -17.26 -15.98 9.47
CA GLU A 111 -16.89 -15.10 8.36
C GLU A 111 -17.55 -13.71 8.44
N GLU A 112 -18.76 -13.63 8.96
CA GLU A 112 -19.50 -12.38 9.21
C GLU A 112 -18.83 -11.48 10.26
N HIS A 113 -18.02 -12.06 11.15
CA HIS A 113 -17.34 -11.33 12.22
C HIS A 113 -15.89 -11.01 11.89
N LEU A 114 -15.29 -11.77 10.98
CA LEU A 114 -13.94 -11.52 10.51
C LEU A 114 -13.83 -10.21 9.71
N LEU A 115 -12.84 -9.41 10.08
CA LEU A 115 -12.34 -8.27 9.33
C LEU A 115 -11.33 -8.72 8.28
N ARG A 116 -10.46 -9.65 8.67
CA ARG A 116 -9.32 -10.12 7.89
C ARG A 116 -8.87 -11.49 8.41
N LEU A 117 -8.43 -12.33 7.48
CA LEU A 117 -7.85 -13.64 7.76
C LEU A 117 -6.64 -13.83 6.84
N GLU A 118 -5.47 -14.09 7.40
CA GLU A 118 -4.23 -14.21 6.62
C GLU A 118 -3.29 -15.28 7.17
N ALA A 119 -2.38 -15.75 6.32
CA ALA A 119 -1.28 -16.59 6.78
C ALA A 119 -0.42 -15.83 7.79
N SER A 120 -0.10 -16.49 8.90
CA SER A 120 0.49 -15.82 10.06
C SER A 120 1.93 -15.35 9.82
N GLY A 121 2.75 -16.17 9.15
CA GLY A 121 4.19 -15.92 8.99
C GLY A 121 4.54 -14.51 8.50
N PRO A 122 3.99 -14.06 7.36
CA PRO A 122 4.33 -12.76 6.78
C PRO A 122 3.87 -11.52 7.58
N VAL A 123 2.90 -11.66 8.50
CA VAL A 123 2.24 -10.50 9.13
C VAL A 123 2.30 -10.50 10.66
N LEU A 124 2.79 -11.58 11.28
CA LEU A 124 2.89 -11.69 12.74
C LEU A 124 3.91 -10.70 13.34
N ALA A 125 5.02 -10.44 12.64
CA ALA A 125 6.03 -9.48 13.08
C ALA A 125 5.44 -8.05 13.13
N ASP A 126 4.79 -7.62 12.05
CA ASP A 126 4.06 -6.35 11.97
C ASP A 126 3.04 -6.20 13.11
N LEU A 127 2.23 -7.24 13.34
CA LEU A 127 1.20 -7.23 14.37
C LEU A 127 1.81 -7.08 15.76
N ARG A 128 2.86 -7.83 16.07
CA ARG A 128 3.54 -7.74 17.37
C ARG A 128 4.16 -6.37 17.59
N LEU A 129 4.77 -5.79 16.56
CA LEU A 129 5.32 -4.44 16.61
C LEU A 129 4.20 -3.42 16.91
N ALA A 130 3.11 -3.44 16.13
CA ALA A 130 1.97 -2.54 16.35
C ALA A 130 1.34 -2.70 17.75
N LEU A 131 1.15 -3.94 18.23
CA LEU A 131 0.59 -4.20 19.56
C LEU A 131 1.53 -3.75 20.69
N SER A 132 2.85 -3.84 20.49
CA SER A 132 3.83 -3.33 21.46
C SER A 132 3.72 -1.81 21.59
N LEU A 133 3.66 -1.09 20.46
CA LEU A 133 3.48 0.36 20.45
C LEU A 133 2.13 0.74 21.03
N GLN A 134 1.05 0.05 20.68
CA GLN A 134 -0.29 0.38 21.17
C GLN A 134 -0.38 0.42 22.71
N ARG A 135 0.37 -0.44 23.42
CA ARG A 135 0.42 -0.46 24.89
C ARG A 135 1.13 0.77 25.47
N GLU A 136 2.03 1.38 24.71
CA GLU A 136 2.80 2.56 25.11
C GLU A 136 2.08 3.89 24.82
N HIS A 137 0.93 3.84 24.12
CA HIS A 137 0.15 5.02 23.71
C HIS A 137 1.02 6.09 23.02
N PRO A 138 1.63 5.76 21.87
CA PRO A 138 2.69 6.54 21.28
C PRO A 138 2.13 7.84 20.71
N THR A 139 2.95 8.89 20.74
CA THR A 139 2.66 10.11 19.98
C THR A 139 2.83 9.85 18.48
N ALA A 140 2.26 10.72 17.65
CA ALA A 140 2.49 10.64 16.20
C ALA A 140 3.99 10.67 15.86
N ASP A 141 4.77 11.51 16.54
CA ASP A 141 6.22 11.62 16.29
C ASP A 141 6.98 10.33 16.65
N ALA A 142 6.56 9.64 17.72
CA ALA A 142 7.09 8.33 18.07
C ALA A 142 6.70 7.27 17.04
N LEU A 143 5.46 7.26 16.54
CA LEU A 143 5.04 6.36 15.46
C LEU A 143 5.87 6.55 14.18
N LEU A 144 6.16 7.80 13.81
CA LEU A 144 7.00 8.13 12.66
C LEU A 144 8.45 7.68 12.86
N GLU A 145 9.00 7.81 14.07
CA GLU A 145 10.32 7.29 14.38
C GLU A 145 10.37 5.76 14.27
N GLN A 146 9.32 5.06 14.70
CA GLN A 146 9.26 3.60 14.56
C GLN A 146 9.10 3.17 13.10
N ALA A 147 8.31 3.89 12.31
CA ALA A 147 8.20 3.67 10.87
C ALA A 147 9.56 3.83 10.16
N GLU A 148 10.34 4.83 10.55
CA GLU A 148 11.69 5.06 10.04
C GLU A 148 12.67 3.95 10.47
N ARG A 149 12.67 3.58 11.77
CA ARG A 149 13.52 2.54 12.33
C ARG A 149 13.26 1.16 11.71
N HIS A 150 12.00 0.83 11.46
CA HIS A 150 11.58 -0.47 10.97
C HIS A 150 11.26 -0.51 9.48
N ARG A 151 11.64 0.52 8.72
CA ARG A 151 11.28 0.66 7.30
C ARG A 151 11.59 -0.58 6.44
N ARG A 152 12.70 -1.28 6.74
CA ARG A 152 13.14 -2.48 6.01
C ARG A 152 12.36 -3.74 6.35
N ASP A 153 11.86 -3.84 7.57
CA ASP A 153 11.37 -5.09 8.15
C ASP A 153 9.85 -5.09 8.39
N ALA A 154 9.26 -3.90 8.56
CA ALA A 154 7.83 -3.75 8.78
C ALA A 154 7.09 -3.66 7.45
N GLY A 155 6.08 -4.51 7.31
CA GLY A 155 5.27 -4.60 6.10
C GLY A 155 4.01 -3.74 6.12
N ALA A 156 3.08 -4.11 5.24
CA ALA A 156 1.86 -3.35 4.99
C ALA A 156 0.92 -3.24 6.21
N LEU A 157 0.90 -4.25 7.10
CA LEU A 157 -0.03 -4.24 8.23
C LEU A 157 0.40 -3.17 9.25
N PHE A 158 1.71 -3.10 9.54
CA PHE A 158 2.26 -2.04 10.38
C PHE A 158 2.12 -0.65 9.74
N ALA A 159 2.39 -0.55 8.44
CA ALA A 159 2.25 0.72 7.72
C ALA A 159 0.83 1.30 7.77
N ARG A 160 -0.21 0.46 7.61
CA ARG A 160 -1.61 0.88 7.78
C ARG A 160 -1.91 1.33 9.21
N TYR A 161 -1.40 0.61 10.21
CA TYR A 161 -1.52 1.02 11.62
C TYR A 161 -0.92 2.40 11.89
N VAL A 162 0.31 2.65 11.41
CA VAL A 162 0.97 3.96 11.53
C VAL A 162 0.17 5.05 10.81
N TRP A 163 -0.25 4.80 9.57
CA TRP A 163 -1.05 5.76 8.80
C TRP A 163 -2.31 6.15 9.55
N THR A 164 -3.12 5.17 9.98
CA THR A 164 -4.40 5.44 10.64
C THR A 164 -4.24 6.19 11.95
N LEU A 165 -3.25 5.84 12.79
CA LEU A 165 -3.03 6.54 14.06
C LEU A 165 -2.43 7.94 13.89
N ALA A 166 -1.51 8.12 12.94
CA ALA A 166 -0.85 9.40 12.73
C ALA A 166 -1.66 10.34 11.80
N ARG A 167 -2.72 9.85 11.14
CA ARG A 167 -3.47 10.54 10.08
C ARG A 167 -3.77 12.01 10.37
N GLU A 168 -4.33 12.29 11.55
CA GLU A 168 -4.71 13.66 11.92
C GLU A 168 -3.49 14.57 12.12
N ALA A 169 -2.42 14.04 12.71
CA ALA A 169 -1.16 14.78 12.88
C ALA A 169 -0.44 15.01 11.54
N LEU A 170 -0.55 14.06 10.61
CA LEU A 170 -0.02 14.18 9.25
C LEU A 170 -0.80 15.22 8.44
N ARG A 171 -2.13 15.22 8.56
CA ARG A 171 -3.01 16.19 7.90
C ARG A 171 -2.75 17.63 8.33
N THR A 172 -2.40 17.84 9.60
CA THR A 172 -2.20 19.17 10.19
C THR A 172 -0.75 19.64 10.18
N SER A 173 0.20 18.80 9.72
CA SER A 173 1.63 19.12 9.73
C SER A 173 2.33 18.56 8.50
N ILE A 174 2.67 19.47 7.58
CA ILE A 174 3.42 19.12 6.37
C ILE A 174 4.78 18.50 6.69
N ASP A 175 5.44 18.90 7.78
CA ASP A 175 6.74 18.34 8.19
C ASP A 175 6.61 16.87 8.61
N ARG A 176 5.55 16.52 9.36
CA ARG A 176 5.25 15.14 9.71
C ARG A 176 4.88 14.31 8.49
N PHE A 177 4.09 14.89 7.60
CA PHE A 177 3.75 14.26 6.33
C PHE A 177 4.99 14.01 5.48
N ASP A 178 5.88 15.00 5.33
CA ASP A 178 7.16 14.87 4.63
C ASP A 178 8.01 13.77 5.24
N ARG A 179 8.13 13.73 6.58
CA ARG A 179 8.88 12.67 7.27
C ARG A 179 8.36 11.28 6.93
N LEU A 180 7.04 11.07 6.93
CA LEU A 180 6.47 9.78 6.53
C LEU A 180 6.68 9.48 5.05
N MET A 181 6.54 10.48 4.17
CA MET A 181 6.76 10.31 2.73
C MET A 181 8.22 9.98 2.41
N ARG A 182 9.19 10.48 3.17
CA ARG A 182 10.60 10.06 3.06
C ARG A 182 10.77 8.59 3.38
N VAL A 183 10.05 8.05 4.38
CA VAL A 183 10.02 6.60 4.64
C VAL A 183 9.39 5.87 3.45
N ALA A 184 8.24 6.33 2.97
CA ALA A 184 7.50 5.68 1.90
C ALA A 184 8.23 5.65 0.54
N GLU A 185 9.04 6.67 0.22
CA GLU A 185 9.80 6.76 -1.03
C GLU A 185 11.22 6.19 -0.94
N HIS A 186 11.69 5.81 0.26
CA HIS A 186 13.03 5.27 0.46
C HIS A 186 13.17 3.86 -0.18
N PRO A 187 14.20 3.58 -1.00
CA PRO A 187 14.37 2.31 -1.71
C PRO A 187 14.43 1.07 -0.81
N GLU A 188 14.99 1.22 0.40
CA GLU A 188 15.09 0.12 1.36
C GLU A 188 13.79 -0.17 2.13
N THR A 189 12.74 0.64 1.96
CA THR A 189 11.47 0.37 2.64
C THR A 189 10.79 -0.84 2.03
N ASP A 190 10.23 -1.73 2.85
CA ASP A 190 9.52 -2.91 2.36
C ASP A 190 8.45 -2.51 1.33
N VAL A 191 8.43 -3.18 0.17
CA VAL A 191 7.55 -2.81 -0.96
C VAL A 191 6.07 -2.83 -0.58
N ARG A 192 5.66 -3.70 0.35
CA ARG A 192 4.27 -3.77 0.81
C ARG A 192 3.96 -2.59 1.74
N ALA A 193 4.91 -2.17 2.57
CA ALA A 193 4.80 -0.95 3.36
C ALA A 193 4.78 0.32 2.49
N GLN A 194 5.68 0.44 1.50
CA GLN A 194 5.66 1.55 0.53
C GLN A 194 4.29 1.65 -0.15
N ARG A 195 3.77 0.52 -0.66
CA ARG A 195 2.41 0.47 -1.23
C ARG A 195 1.36 0.94 -0.24
N ALA A 196 1.40 0.46 1.00
CA ALA A 196 0.41 0.83 2.00
C ALA A 196 0.43 2.33 2.32
N TYR A 197 1.59 2.93 2.55
CA TYR A 197 1.70 4.37 2.81
C TYR A 197 1.25 5.22 1.61
N LEU A 198 1.77 4.92 0.42
CA LEU A 198 1.50 5.71 -0.79
C LEU A 198 0.03 5.61 -1.23
N VAL A 199 -0.52 4.39 -1.29
CA VAL A 199 -1.90 4.17 -1.74
C VAL A 199 -2.89 4.71 -0.70
N ASN A 200 -2.61 4.58 0.59
CA ASN A 200 -3.51 5.13 1.59
C ASN A 200 -3.54 6.66 1.58
N ALA A 201 -2.36 7.29 1.48
CA ALA A 201 -2.28 8.74 1.30
C ALA A 201 -3.06 9.19 0.05
N TYR A 202 -2.93 8.47 -1.06
CA TYR A 202 -3.67 8.75 -2.29
C TYR A 202 -5.18 8.68 -2.09
N LEU A 203 -5.67 7.59 -1.48
CA LEU A 203 -7.09 7.40 -1.27
C LEU A 203 -7.66 8.51 -0.38
N ASP A 204 -6.98 8.87 0.71
CA ASP A 204 -7.43 9.97 1.57
C ASP A 204 -7.43 11.33 0.86
N MET A 205 -6.43 11.60 0.02
CA MET A 205 -6.29 12.88 -0.67
C MET A 205 -7.14 13.03 -1.94
N THR A 206 -7.66 11.93 -2.49
CA THR A 206 -8.53 11.94 -3.69
C THR A 206 -10.00 11.71 -3.35
N GLN A 207 -10.31 11.18 -2.17
CA GLN A 207 -11.68 10.93 -1.73
C GLN A 207 -12.17 11.94 -0.68
N ALA A 208 -11.27 12.67 -0.01
CA ALA A 208 -11.61 13.72 0.94
C ALA A 208 -10.84 15.01 0.63
N ALA A 209 -11.50 16.16 0.73
CA ALA A 209 -10.90 17.48 0.49
C ALA A 209 -10.07 17.99 1.68
N ASP A 210 -9.65 17.10 2.58
CA ASP A 210 -9.10 17.45 3.89
C ASP A 210 -7.58 17.75 3.85
N PHE A 211 -6.95 17.55 2.70
CA PHE A 211 -5.52 17.80 2.47
C PHE A 211 -5.33 18.91 1.44
N ASP A 212 -4.47 19.87 1.78
CA ASP A 212 -4.14 21.01 0.92
C ASP A 212 -3.25 20.61 -0.28
N THR A 213 -3.03 21.58 -1.17
CA THR A 213 -2.15 21.45 -2.35
C THR A 213 -0.74 21.01 -1.98
N ALA A 214 -0.18 21.48 -0.86
CA ALA A 214 1.19 21.15 -0.47
C ALA A 214 1.35 19.67 -0.11
N HIS A 215 0.40 19.10 0.63
CA HIS A 215 0.38 17.68 0.96
C HIS A 215 0.23 16.81 -0.30
N ARG A 216 -0.72 17.18 -1.17
CA ARG A 216 -0.97 16.47 -2.44
C ARG A 216 0.24 16.51 -3.37
N ALA A 217 0.87 17.67 -3.52
CA ALA A 217 2.09 17.82 -4.30
C ALA A 217 3.25 17.01 -3.71
N ARG A 218 3.38 16.96 -2.39
CA ARG A 218 4.40 16.14 -1.72
C ARG A 218 4.18 14.64 -1.93
N LEU A 219 2.93 14.18 -1.92
CA LEU A 219 2.58 12.81 -2.25
C LEU A 219 2.91 12.47 -3.71
N ALA A 220 2.57 13.36 -4.65
CA ALA A 220 2.91 13.17 -6.06
C ALA A 220 4.43 13.02 -6.24
N ARG A 221 5.24 13.89 -5.60
CA ARG A 221 6.70 13.75 -5.57
C ARG A 221 7.15 12.40 -4.99
N ALA A 222 6.51 11.95 -3.90
CA ALA A 222 6.85 10.68 -3.26
C ALA A 222 6.62 9.48 -4.18
N MET A 223 5.46 9.44 -4.82
CA MET A 223 5.11 8.39 -5.78
C MET A 223 6.04 8.37 -6.99
N LEU A 224 6.37 9.56 -7.51
CA LEU A 224 7.29 9.69 -8.65
C LEU A 224 8.70 9.24 -8.29
N ARG A 225 9.24 9.65 -7.13
CA ARG A 225 10.55 9.18 -6.65
C ARG A 225 10.57 7.68 -6.42
N ALA A 226 9.54 7.14 -5.77
CA ALA A 226 9.42 5.71 -5.56
C ALA A 226 9.41 4.97 -6.91
N ALA A 227 8.65 5.45 -7.91
CA ALA A 227 8.56 4.84 -9.23
C ALA A 227 9.87 4.82 -10.05
N LEU A 228 10.89 5.59 -9.64
CA LEU A 228 12.22 5.51 -10.23
C LEU A 228 13.05 4.34 -9.68
N ASP A 229 12.62 3.70 -8.59
CA ASP A 229 13.23 2.46 -8.10
C ASP A 229 12.71 1.25 -8.91
N PRO A 230 13.58 0.55 -9.66
CA PRO A 230 13.18 -0.63 -10.42
C PRO A 230 12.71 -1.80 -9.54
N HIS A 231 13.08 -1.85 -8.25
CA HIS A 231 12.72 -2.95 -7.35
C HIS A 231 11.24 -2.96 -6.96
N LEU A 232 10.50 -1.88 -7.24
CA LEU A 232 9.06 -1.79 -6.98
C LEU A 232 8.20 -2.77 -7.80
N GLY A 233 8.77 -3.38 -8.86
CA GLY A 233 8.06 -4.34 -9.71
C GLY A 233 6.73 -3.79 -10.22
N ALA A 234 5.63 -4.51 -9.98
CA ALA A 234 4.29 -4.12 -10.43
C ALA A 234 3.72 -2.87 -9.73
N LEU A 235 4.30 -2.40 -8.61
CA LEU A 235 3.85 -1.15 -8.00
C LEU A 235 4.25 0.05 -8.86
N ARG A 236 5.45 0.01 -9.48
CA ARG A 236 5.97 1.07 -10.34
C ARG A 236 5.00 1.44 -11.46
N SER A 237 4.52 0.44 -12.21
CA SER A 237 3.56 0.67 -13.29
C SER A 237 2.26 1.26 -12.79
N HIS A 238 1.71 0.77 -11.69
CA HIS A 238 0.48 1.34 -11.11
C HIS A 238 0.65 2.79 -10.63
N LEU A 239 1.81 3.15 -10.06
CA LEU A 239 2.09 4.53 -9.66
C LEU A 239 2.08 5.45 -10.88
N LEU A 240 2.79 5.09 -11.95
CA LEU A 240 2.91 5.92 -13.16
C LEU A 240 1.64 5.93 -14.02
N GLN A 241 0.89 4.82 -14.06
CA GLN A 241 -0.28 4.70 -14.94
C GLN A 241 -1.60 5.12 -14.31
N VAL A 242 -1.74 4.94 -13.00
CA VAL A 242 -3.03 5.09 -12.32
C VAL A 242 -2.95 6.14 -11.23
N PHE A 243 -2.10 5.94 -10.23
CA PHE A 243 -2.16 6.74 -9.01
C PHE A 243 -1.71 8.19 -9.22
N VAL A 244 -0.52 8.41 -9.80
CA VAL A 244 -0.03 9.78 -10.04
C VAL A 244 -0.93 10.55 -11.02
N PRO A 245 -1.30 9.99 -12.20
CA PRO A 245 -2.20 10.69 -13.12
C PRO A 245 -3.54 11.08 -12.48
N ASN A 246 -4.13 10.18 -11.70
CA ASN A 246 -5.40 10.48 -11.03
C ASN A 246 -5.24 11.48 -9.90
N LEU A 247 -4.11 11.47 -9.17
CA LEU A 247 -3.85 12.43 -8.09
C LEU A 247 -3.71 13.86 -8.60
N VAL A 248 -2.93 14.04 -9.67
CA VAL A 248 -2.65 15.38 -10.24
C VAL A 248 -3.85 15.93 -11.01
N ARG A 249 -4.67 15.05 -11.60
CA ARG A 249 -5.91 15.43 -12.32
C ARG A 249 -7.18 15.31 -11.48
N ALA A 250 -7.07 14.99 -10.19
CA ALA A 250 -8.24 14.87 -9.33
C ALA A 250 -9.03 16.19 -9.38
N PRO A 251 -10.34 16.17 -9.69
CA PRO A 251 -11.13 17.38 -9.86
C PRO A 251 -11.41 18.09 -8.54
N VAL A 252 -11.29 17.38 -7.42
CA VAL A 252 -11.47 17.91 -6.07
C VAL A 252 -10.41 17.31 -5.14
N PRO A 253 -9.60 18.14 -4.45
CA PRO A 253 -9.44 19.59 -4.64
C PRO A 253 -8.84 19.91 -6.03
N GLU A 254 -8.64 21.20 -6.35
CA GLU A 254 -8.14 21.67 -7.67
C GLU A 254 -6.98 20.81 -8.23
N PRO A 255 -6.95 20.54 -9.54
CA PRO A 255 -5.85 19.80 -10.17
C PRO A 255 -4.48 20.41 -9.84
N LEU A 256 -3.48 19.56 -9.68
CA LEU A 256 -2.10 20.01 -9.45
C LEU A 256 -1.46 20.37 -10.78
N SER A 257 -0.86 21.56 -10.85
CA SER A 257 0.03 21.91 -11.95
C SER A 257 1.41 21.25 -11.76
N PRO A 258 2.20 21.10 -12.84
CA PRO A 258 3.61 20.72 -12.71
C PRO A 258 4.40 21.68 -11.81
N ALA A 259 4.06 22.96 -11.79
CA ALA A 259 4.72 23.96 -10.93
C ALA A 259 4.45 23.69 -9.43
N ASP A 260 3.26 23.21 -9.07
CA ASP A 260 2.94 22.83 -7.68
C ASP A 260 3.80 21.64 -7.21
N VAL A 261 4.08 20.70 -8.12
CA VAL A 261 4.79 19.45 -7.81
C VAL A 261 6.31 19.62 -7.90
N PHE A 262 6.83 20.35 -8.89
CA PHE A 262 8.27 20.44 -9.14
C PHE A 262 8.88 21.81 -8.79
N GLY A 263 8.05 22.79 -8.42
CA GLY A 263 8.46 24.18 -8.30
C GLY A 263 8.48 24.88 -9.66
N ALA A 264 8.81 26.18 -9.66
CA ALA A 264 8.98 26.93 -10.89
C ALA A 264 10.06 26.26 -11.75
N VAL A 265 9.64 25.81 -12.93
CA VAL A 265 10.53 25.27 -13.94
C VAL A 265 11.28 26.48 -14.50
N PRO A 266 12.62 26.50 -14.51
CA PRO A 266 13.34 27.53 -15.23
C PRO A 266 12.81 27.56 -16.65
N GLU A 267 12.32 28.71 -17.12
CA GLU A 267 11.94 28.86 -18.52
C GLU A 267 13.09 28.36 -19.37
N ASP A 268 12.77 27.44 -20.28
CA ASP A 268 13.73 26.91 -21.24
C ASP A 268 14.35 28.09 -22.00
N PRO A 269 15.66 28.39 -21.84
CA PRO A 269 16.28 29.51 -22.53
C PRO A 269 16.28 29.32 -24.06
N ALA A 270 15.82 28.17 -24.57
CA ALA A 270 15.74 27.85 -25.99
C ALA A 270 14.50 28.42 -26.72
N ARG A 271 13.66 29.23 -26.08
CA ARG A 271 12.65 30.08 -26.78
C ARG A 271 13.06 31.56 -26.87
N GLY A 272 14.36 31.85 -26.81
CA GLY A 272 14.92 33.08 -27.34
C GLY A 272 15.13 32.94 -28.85
N ASP A 273 14.50 33.82 -29.62
CA ASP A 273 14.61 33.92 -31.07
C ASP A 273 16.06 33.77 -31.59
N ASP A 274 16.17 33.03 -32.70
CA ASP A 274 17.33 32.87 -33.56
C ASP A 274 18.10 34.18 -33.82
N ALA A 275 19.42 34.16 -33.59
CA ALA A 275 20.44 34.45 -34.61
C ALA A 275 21.86 34.38 -34.01
N GLY A 276 22.65 33.35 -34.36
CA GLY A 276 24.08 33.38 -34.02
C GLY A 276 24.90 32.10 -34.15
N THR A 277 25.03 31.56 -35.37
CA THR A 277 26.22 30.87 -35.94
C THR A 277 27.17 30.03 -35.03
N ALA A 278 27.15 28.72 -35.32
CA ALA A 278 28.28 27.80 -35.59
C ALA A 278 29.41 27.57 -34.56
N GLY A 279 29.55 26.31 -34.14
CA GLY A 279 30.78 25.75 -33.57
C GLY A 279 30.67 24.24 -33.33
N ALA A 280 31.00 23.43 -34.34
CA ALA A 280 31.05 21.97 -34.26
C ALA A 280 32.28 21.47 -33.49
N GLY A 281 32.09 20.48 -32.61
CA GLY A 281 33.15 19.69 -32.02
C GLY A 281 32.59 18.37 -31.46
N PRO A 282 33.05 17.19 -31.92
CA PRO A 282 32.55 15.91 -31.45
C PRO A 282 33.32 15.48 -30.19
N GLY A 283 32.61 15.28 -29.09
CA GLY A 283 33.15 14.79 -27.82
C GLY A 283 32.23 13.73 -27.23
N THR A 284 32.50 12.49 -27.61
CA THR A 284 31.86 11.27 -27.12
C THR A 284 32.22 11.07 -25.64
N THR A 285 31.23 11.04 -24.76
CA THR A 285 31.34 10.32 -23.48
C THR A 285 29.96 9.83 -23.08
N THR A 286 29.68 8.59 -23.42
CA THR A 286 28.70 7.73 -22.77
C THR A 286 29.07 7.63 -21.29
N ALA A 287 28.40 8.44 -20.47
CA ALA A 287 28.44 8.30 -19.02
C ALA A 287 27.41 7.23 -18.61
N ASP A 288 27.96 6.13 -18.10
CA ASP A 288 27.29 5.03 -17.44
C ASP A 288 26.36 5.56 -16.34
N VAL A 289 25.04 5.40 -16.51
CA VAL A 289 24.03 5.83 -15.53
C VAL A 289 23.93 4.76 -14.44
N THR A 290 24.96 4.65 -13.61
CA THR A 290 24.91 3.82 -12.40
C THR A 290 24.36 4.64 -11.25
N ALA A 291 23.17 4.24 -10.78
CA ALA A 291 22.55 4.61 -9.51
C ALA A 291 22.58 6.11 -9.19
N VAL A 292 21.72 6.89 -9.87
CA VAL A 292 21.33 8.21 -9.36
C VAL A 292 20.77 8.00 -7.96
N ASP A 293 21.33 8.67 -6.95
CA ASP A 293 20.69 8.76 -5.64
C ASP A 293 19.41 9.58 -5.78
N VAL A 294 18.33 8.89 -6.14
CA VAL A 294 17.02 9.48 -6.44
C VAL A 294 16.47 10.27 -5.25
N THR A 295 16.96 9.99 -4.03
CA THR A 295 16.53 10.67 -2.82
C THR A 295 17.08 12.10 -2.71
N ALA A 296 18.15 12.44 -3.44
CA ALA A 296 18.80 13.75 -3.45
C ALA A 296 18.35 14.68 -4.59
N VAL A 297 17.46 14.22 -5.47
CA VAL A 297 17.06 14.97 -6.67
C VAL A 297 16.04 16.06 -6.31
N ASP A 298 16.33 17.29 -6.70
CA ASP A 298 15.42 18.44 -6.58
C ASP A 298 14.19 18.32 -7.50
N GLY A 299 13.26 19.28 -7.43
CA GLY A 299 12.03 19.21 -8.20
C GLY A 299 12.24 19.17 -9.72
N ALA A 300 13.17 19.96 -10.25
CA ALA A 300 13.48 19.99 -11.67
C ALA A 300 14.16 18.71 -12.14
N GLY A 301 15.15 18.22 -11.39
CA GLY A 301 15.81 16.96 -11.68
C GLY A 301 14.86 15.77 -11.62
N LEU A 302 13.88 15.79 -10.71
CA LEU A 302 12.89 14.73 -10.58
C LEU A 302 12.01 14.66 -11.84
N ARG A 303 11.57 15.81 -12.36
CA ARG A 303 10.78 15.88 -13.61
C ARG A 303 11.56 15.28 -14.78
N VAL A 304 12.84 15.62 -14.92
CA VAL A 304 13.71 15.09 -15.99
C VAL A 304 13.91 13.58 -15.85
N ALA A 305 14.20 13.10 -14.64
CA ALA A 305 14.40 11.67 -14.39
C ALA A 305 13.13 10.84 -14.69
N VAL A 306 11.95 11.36 -14.33
CA VAL A 306 10.67 10.70 -14.65
C VAL A 306 10.41 10.68 -16.16
N LEU A 307 10.65 11.78 -16.87
CA LEU A 307 10.50 11.82 -18.33
C LEU A 307 11.42 10.79 -19.01
N ALA A 308 12.69 10.73 -18.62
CA ALA A 308 13.63 9.73 -19.14
C ALA A 308 13.14 8.29 -18.84
N ALA A 309 12.65 8.04 -17.62
CA ALA A 309 12.13 6.73 -17.23
C ALA A 309 10.84 6.31 -17.97
N LEU A 310 10.07 7.26 -18.52
CA LEU A 310 8.91 7.02 -19.38
C LEU A 310 9.30 6.76 -20.84
N ASP A 311 10.48 7.22 -21.27
CA ASP A 311 10.97 7.07 -22.64
C ASP A 311 11.80 5.79 -22.84
N ASP A 312 12.47 5.30 -21.79
CA ASP A 312 13.41 4.16 -21.87
C ASP A 312 12.78 2.76 -22.00
N ALA A 313 11.52 2.49 -21.57
CA ALA A 313 10.95 1.12 -21.70
C ALA A 313 9.42 0.94 -21.49
N ASP A 314 8.84 0.12 -22.37
CA ASP A 314 7.58 -0.66 -22.25
C ASP A 314 6.23 0.14 -22.23
N PRO A 315 5.25 -0.13 -23.12
CA PRO A 315 3.90 0.44 -23.06
C PRO A 315 3.19 0.26 -21.70
N ALA A 316 3.66 -0.65 -20.84
CA ALA A 316 3.23 -0.79 -19.44
C ALA A 316 3.70 0.32 -18.48
N THR A 317 4.51 1.30 -18.92
CA THR A 317 4.95 2.44 -18.09
C THR A 317 4.51 3.80 -18.64
N THR A 318 4.20 3.90 -19.93
CA THR A 318 3.77 5.14 -20.57
C THR A 318 2.29 5.43 -20.33
N SER A 319 1.99 6.30 -19.37
CA SER A 319 0.70 7.00 -19.32
C SER A 319 0.77 8.25 -20.20
N PRO A 320 0.01 8.34 -21.32
CA PRO A 320 -0.03 9.54 -22.14
C PRO A 320 -0.43 10.77 -21.31
N ALA A 321 -1.43 10.61 -20.44
CA ALA A 321 -1.88 11.67 -19.54
C ALA A 321 -0.78 12.17 -18.59
N LEU A 322 0.09 11.27 -18.10
CA LEU A 322 1.22 11.69 -17.27
C LEU A 322 2.26 12.46 -18.09
N ARG A 323 2.56 11.98 -19.30
CA ARG A 323 3.52 12.63 -20.19
C ARG A 323 3.05 14.04 -20.57
N ASP A 324 1.80 14.18 -20.99
CA ASP A 324 1.21 15.46 -21.39
C ASP A 324 1.24 16.46 -20.22
N TRP A 325 0.83 16.01 -19.03
CA TRP A 325 0.93 16.81 -17.80
C TRP A 325 2.38 17.19 -17.49
N LEU A 326 3.32 16.25 -17.59
CA LEU A 326 4.74 16.48 -17.36
C LEU A 326 5.37 17.41 -18.40
N THR A 327 4.82 17.58 -19.60
CA THR A 327 5.37 18.49 -20.62
C THR A 327 4.67 19.85 -20.66
N GLY A 328 3.63 20.05 -19.84
CA GLY A 328 2.84 21.28 -19.85
C GLY A 328 1.92 21.37 -21.07
N GLY A 329 1.41 20.23 -21.55
CA GLY A 329 0.35 20.20 -22.55
C GLY A 329 -0.87 20.92 -22.00
N GLU A 330 -1.31 21.96 -22.71
CA GLU A 330 -2.55 22.70 -22.44
C GLU A 330 -3.74 21.75 -22.66
N ASP A 331 -4.58 21.58 -21.63
CA ASP A 331 -6.01 21.24 -21.79
C ASP A 331 -6.79 22.57 -21.92
#